data_AF-A0A8C6ZXE2-F1
#
_entry.id   AF-A0A8C6ZXE2-F1
#
_cell.length_a   1.000
_cell.length_b   1.000
_cell.length_c   1.000
_cell.angle_alpha   90.00
_cell.angle_beta   90.00
_cell.angle_gamma   90.00
#
_symmetry.space_group_name_H-M   'P 1'
#
loop_
_entity.id
_entity.type
_entity.pdbx_description
1 polymer ?
#
loop_
_entity_poly.entity_id
_entity_poly.type
_entity_poly.pdbx_seq_one_letter_code
_entity_poly.pdbx_strand_id
1 'polypeptide(L)'
;MMKFKPNQTRTYDREGYKKRAACLCFRSEREDEVLLVSSSRYPDQWIVPGGGMEPEEEPGGAAVREVYEEAGVKGKLGRLLGIFEVSSFLENRIIFCES
;
A
#
# COMPACT_ATOMS: atom_id res chain seq x y z
N MET A 1 6.58 0.78 16.06
CA MET A 1 7.88 1.18 15.48
C MET A 1 7.57 1.96 14.20
N MET A 2 7.77 3.29 14.18
CA MET A 2 7.62 4.05 12.93
C MET A 2 8.70 3.58 11.95
N LYS A 3 8.31 3.12 10.76
CA LYS A 3 9.27 2.83 9.68
C LYS A 3 9.81 4.15 9.14
N PHE A 4 10.82 4.69 9.80
CA PHE A 4 11.59 5.80 9.28
C PHE A 4 12.51 5.24 8.19
N LYS A 5 12.08 5.32 6.92
CA LYS A 5 12.94 5.04 5.76
C LYS A 5 13.62 6.34 5.36
N PRO A 6 14.91 6.54 5.66
CA PRO A 6 15.59 7.82 5.40
C PRO A 6 15.71 8.18 3.90
N ASN A 7 15.54 7.21 2.99
CA ASN A 7 15.74 7.41 1.55
C ASN A 7 14.51 7.12 0.67
N GLN A 8 13.31 6.93 1.25
CA GLN A 8 12.14 6.71 0.41
C GLN A 8 11.63 8.04 -0.14
N THR A 9 11.97 8.32 -1.40
CA THR A 9 11.56 9.53 -2.10
C THR A 9 10.05 9.53 -2.28
N ARG A 10 9.37 10.52 -1.71
CA ARG A 10 7.91 10.66 -1.82
C ARG A 10 7.56 11.20 -3.19
N THR A 11 6.63 10.54 -3.87
CA THR A 11 6.07 11.03 -5.14
C THR A 11 4.67 11.61 -4.94
N TYR A 12 4.32 12.58 -5.77
CA TYR A 12 3.05 13.29 -5.73
C TYR A 12 2.45 13.32 -7.14
N ASP A 13 1.12 13.40 -7.25
CA ASP A 13 0.44 13.65 -8.52
C ASP A 13 0.36 15.15 -8.82
N ARG A 14 -0.30 15.50 -9.93
CA ARG A 14 -0.43 16.90 -10.39
C ARG A 14 -1.31 17.75 -9.48
N GLU A 15 -2.16 17.10 -8.69
CA GLU A 15 -3.11 17.74 -7.78
C GLU A 15 -2.50 17.90 -6.37
N GLY A 16 -1.29 17.37 -6.14
CA GLY A 16 -0.60 17.47 -4.86
C GLY A 16 -0.80 16.26 -3.95
N TYR A 17 -1.57 15.25 -4.37
CA TYR A 17 -1.78 14.05 -3.57
C TYR A 17 -0.52 13.19 -3.57
N LYS A 18 -0.15 12.70 -2.39
CA LYS A 18 0.92 11.71 -2.26
C LYS A 18 0.48 10.41 -2.92
N LYS A 19 1.29 9.91 -3.86
CA LYS A 19 1.04 8.62 -4.53
C LYS A 19 1.39 7.46 -3.61
N ARG A 20 0.45 6.54 -3.45
CA ARG A 20 0.58 5.35 -2.61
C ARG A 20 0.05 4.12 -3.34
N ALA A 21 0.61 2.98 -3.01
CA ALA A 21 0.15 1.70 -3.48
C ALA A 21 -0.03 0.75 -2.28
N ALA A 22 -1.09 -0.06 -2.34
CA ALA A 22 -1.45 -1.03 -1.33
C ALA A 22 -1.99 -2.29 -2.02
N CYS A 23 -2.09 -3.38 -1.27
CA CYS A 23 -2.62 -4.63 -1.81
C CYS A 23 -3.54 -5.31 -0.79
N LEU A 24 -4.66 -5.84 -1.27
CA LEU A 24 -5.44 -6.79 -0.49
C LEU A 24 -4.85 -8.18 -0.71
N CYS A 25 -4.12 -8.66 0.30
CA CYS A 25 -3.51 -9.97 0.25
C CYS A 25 -4.48 -11.03 0.75
N PHE A 26 -5.07 -11.78 -0.19
CA PHE A 26 -6.00 -12.85 0.14
C PHE A 26 -5.28 -14.16 0.42
N ARG A 27 -5.86 -14.99 1.29
CA ARG A 27 -5.34 -16.35 1.53
C ARG A 27 -5.53 -17.26 0.30
N SER A 28 -6.59 -17.03 -0.48
CA SER A 28 -6.95 -17.85 -1.64
C SER A 28 -7.76 -17.04 -2.66
N GLU A 29 -7.89 -17.58 -3.88
CA GLU A 29 -8.70 -17.04 -4.98
C GLU A 29 -10.20 -16.88 -4.66
N ARG A 30 -10.67 -17.41 -3.53
CA ARG A 30 -12.04 -17.18 -3.05
C ARG A 30 -12.24 -15.80 -2.43
N GLU A 31 -11.17 -15.09 -2.13
CA GLU A 31 -11.19 -13.73 -1.55
C GLU A 31 -11.91 -13.65 -0.16
N ASP A 32 -12.07 -14.78 0.55
CA ASP A 32 -12.82 -14.86 1.82
C ASP A 32 -12.04 -14.34 3.05
N GLU A 33 -10.71 -14.32 3.00
CA GLU A 33 -9.83 -13.93 4.10
C GLU A 33 -8.73 -12.98 3.60
N VAL A 34 -8.54 -11.84 4.28
CA VAL A 34 -7.53 -10.83 3.94
C VAL A 34 -6.50 -10.64 5.05
N LEU A 35 -5.25 -10.45 4.68
CA LEU A 35 -4.15 -10.14 5.61
C LEU A 35 -4.10 -8.64 5.92
N LEU A 36 -4.07 -8.32 7.22
CA LEU A 36 -3.82 -6.98 7.73
C LEU A 36 -2.52 -6.96 8.53
N VAL A 37 -1.91 -5.77 8.64
CA VAL A 37 -0.72 -5.52 9.46
C VAL A 37 -1.05 -4.50 10.55
N SER A 38 -0.32 -4.53 11.66
CA SER A 38 -0.50 -3.54 12.72
C SER A 38 0.02 -2.17 12.29
N SER A 39 -0.71 -1.12 12.63
CA SER A 39 -0.33 0.24 12.29
C SER A 39 0.92 0.68 13.05
N SER A 40 1.88 1.26 12.32
CA SER A 40 3.11 1.78 12.91
C SER A 40 2.87 3.00 13.83
N ARG A 41 1.78 3.74 13.59
CA ARG A 41 1.38 4.94 14.35
C ARG A 41 0.45 4.62 15.53
N TYR A 42 -0.42 3.62 15.35
CA TYR A 42 -1.41 3.21 16.35
C TYR A 42 -1.37 1.68 16.47
N PRO A 43 -0.52 1.11 17.35
CA PRO A 43 -0.27 -0.33 17.41
C PRO A 43 -1.51 -1.21 17.62
N ASP A 44 -2.56 -0.65 18.22
CA ASP A 44 -3.83 -1.33 18.48
C ASP A 44 -4.79 -1.33 17.26
N GLN A 45 -4.38 -0.75 16.14
CA GLN A 45 -5.15 -0.67 14.90
C GLN A 45 -4.55 -1.54 13.81
N TRP A 46 -5.41 -2.16 13.02
CA TRP A 46 -5.05 -2.93 11.84
C TRP A 46 -5.21 -2.08 10.58
N ILE A 47 -4.26 -2.21 9.66
CA ILE A 47 -4.27 -1.51 8.37
C ILE A 47 -3.96 -2.48 7.24
N VAL A 48 -4.39 -2.12 6.04
CA VAL A 48 -3.94 -2.80 4.82
C VAL A 48 -2.46 -2.46 4.59
N PRO A 49 -1.60 -3.44 4.30
CA PRO A 49 -0.20 -3.17 3.97
C PRO A 49 -0.10 -2.31 2.71
N GLY A 50 0.71 -1.26 2.78
CA GLY A 50 0.88 -0.32 1.68
C GLY A 50 1.59 0.98 2.05
N GLY A 51 2.33 1.52 1.11
CA GLY A 51 3.22 2.65 1.35
C GLY A 51 3.30 3.63 0.19
N GLY A 52 4.39 4.39 0.15
CA GLY A 52 4.61 5.42 -0.88
C GLY A 52 5.16 4.79 -2.15
N MET A 53 4.70 5.29 -3.31
CA MET A 53 5.34 4.96 -4.58
C MET A 53 6.66 5.70 -4.71
N GLU A 54 7.68 5.01 -5.21
CA GLU A 54 8.99 5.59 -5.52
C GLU A 54 8.98 6.23 -6.94
N PRO A 55 9.93 7.12 -7.26
CA PRO A 55 10.04 7.70 -8.60
C PRO A 55 10.20 6.63 -9.68
N GLU A 56 9.52 6.81 -10.81
CA GLU A 56 9.49 5.86 -11.95
C GLU A 56 8.96 4.45 -11.59
N GLU A 57 8.34 4.27 -10.43
CA GLU A 57 7.77 2.99 -10.01
C GLU A 57 6.32 2.84 -10.51
N GLU A 58 6.03 1.71 -11.17
CA GLU A 58 4.67 1.35 -11.55
C GLU A 58 3.82 1.00 -10.30
N PRO A 59 2.53 1.37 -10.25
CA PRO A 59 1.67 1.12 -9.08
C PRO A 59 1.67 -0.34 -8.60
N GLY A 60 1.64 -1.29 -9.53
CA GLY A 60 1.69 -2.71 -9.21
C GLY A 60 3.03 -3.13 -8.59
N GLY A 61 4.14 -2.58 -9.09
CA GLY A 61 5.47 -2.81 -8.52
C GLY A 61 5.57 -2.27 -7.08
N ALA A 62 5.08 -1.04 -6.86
CA ALA A 62 5.02 -0.43 -5.55
C ALA A 62 4.18 -1.24 -4.56
N ALA A 63 3.00 -1.74 -4.98
CA ALA A 63 2.14 -2.58 -4.16
C ALA A 63 2.85 -3.87 -3.72
N VAL A 64 3.48 -4.59 -4.66
CA VAL A 64 4.22 -5.83 -4.36
C VAL A 64 5.38 -5.58 -3.41
N ARG A 65 6.16 -4.51 -3.64
CA ARG A 65 7.29 -4.14 -2.78
C ARG A 65 6.82 -3.83 -1.36
N GLU A 66 5.81 -2.97 -1.20
CA GLU A 66 5.32 -2.55 0.12
C GLU A 66 4.72 -3.72 0.91
N VAL A 67 3.96 -4.59 0.26
CA VAL A 67 3.43 -5.81 0.89
C VAL A 67 4.56 -6.70 1.40
N TYR A 68 5.60 -6.90 0.58
CA TYR A 68 6.74 -7.72 1.00
C TYR A 68 7.46 -7.08 2.20
N GLU A 69 7.62 -5.76 2.21
CA GLU A 69 8.29 -5.05 3.30
C GLU A 69 7.47 -4.97 4.59
N GLU A 70 6.14 -4.82 4.51
CA GLU A 70 5.24 -4.63 5.65
C GLU A 70 4.67 -5.94 6.20
N ALA A 71 4.29 -6.87 5.33
CA ALA A 71 3.63 -8.10 5.70
C ALA A 71 4.53 -9.34 5.50
N GLY A 72 5.65 -9.24 4.79
CA GLY A 72 6.58 -10.35 4.58
C GLY A 72 6.07 -11.43 3.62
N VAL A 73 5.02 -11.13 2.85
CA VAL A 73 4.37 -12.10 1.94
C VAL A 73 4.73 -11.83 0.47
N LYS A 74 4.63 -12.88 -0.34
CA LYS A 74 4.77 -12.84 -1.80
C LYS A 74 3.59 -13.58 -2.42
N GLY A 75 3.08 -13.06 -3.53
CA GLY A 75 1.90 -13.60 -4.20
C GLY A 75 1.87 -13.24 -5.68
N LYS A 76 0.76 -13.51 -6.36
CA LYS A 76 0.60 -13.23 -7.77
C LYS A 76 -0.26 -11.98 -7.92
N LEU A 77 0.34 -10.86 -8.30
CA LEU A 77 -0.39 -9.62 -8.52
C LEU A 77 -1.57 -9.84 -9.48
N GLY A 78 -2.77 -9.58 -8.97
CA GLY A 78 -4.06 -9.66 -9.62
C GLY A 78 -4.50 -8.33 -10.22
N ARG A 79 -5.81 -8.05 -10.18
CA ARG A 79 -6.39 -6.87 -10.85
C ARG A 79 -6.20 -5.59 -10.04
N LEU A 80 -6.27 -4.46 -10.73
CA LEU A 80 -6.45 -3.15 -10.11
C LEU A 80 -7.89 -3.04 -9.58
N LEU A 81 -8.06 -2.95 -8.26
CA LEU A 81 -9.37 -2.74 -7.65
C LEU A 81 -9.88 -1.32 -7.86
N GLY A 82 -8.97 -0.34 -7.79
CA GLY A 82 -9.32 1.05 -7.98
C GLY A 82 -8.28 2.00 -7.40
N ILE A 83 -8.58 3.28 -7.59
CA ILE A 83 -7.81 4.40 -7.07
C ILE A 83 -8.69 5.08 -6.02
N PHE A 84 -8.21 5.10 -4.77
CA PHE A 84 -8.93 5.61 -3.62
C PHE A 84 -8.27 6.89 -3.14
N GLU A 85 -9.04 7.96 -3.05
CA GLU A 85 -8.58 9.24 -2.52
C GLU A 85 -8.95 9.34 -1.04
N VAL A 86 -7.97 9.67 -0.20
CA VAL A 86 -8.17 9.88 1.23
C VAL A 86 -7.92 11.34 1.54
N SER A 87 -9.00 12.09 1.70
CA SER A 87 -9.01 13.52 2.03
C SER A 87 -8.92 13.75 3.55
N SER A 88 -7.89 13.22 4.22
CA SER A 88 -7.67 13.44 5.66
C SER A 88 -6.21 13.72 5.98
N PHE A 89 -5.89 14.92 6.49
CA PHE A 89 -4.59 15.49 6.95
C PHE A 89 -3.32 15.28 6.07
N LEU A 90 -3.34 14.35 5.14
CA LEU A 90 -2.36 13.98 4.13
C LEU A 90 -3.23 13.54 2.95
N GLU A 91 -3.32 14.36 1.92
CA GLU A 91 -3.99 14.00 0.67
C GLU A 91 -3.26 12.80 0.07
N ASN A 92 -3.87 11.61 0.15
CA ASN A 92 -3.28 10.37 -0.36
C ASN A 92 -4.13 9.81 -1.49
N ARG A 93 -3.48 9.33 -2.55
CA ARG A 93 -4.11 8.56 -3.62
C ARG A 93 -3.56 7.14 -3.56
N ILE A 94 -4.39 6.19 -3.16
CA ILE A 94 -4.01 4.79 -2.90
C ILE A 94 -4.50 3.92 -4.06
N ILE A 95 -3.57 3.22 -4.67
CA ILE A 95 -3.85 2.22 -5.70
C ILE A 95 -3.92 0.85 -5.03
N PHE A 96 -5.06 0.18 -5.13
CA PHE A 96 -5.23 -1.18 -4.61
C PHE A 96 -5.10 -2.20 -5.73
N CYS A 97 -4.15 -3.12 -5.59
CA CYS A 97 -4.10 -4.34 -6.40
C CYS A 97 -4.52 -5.55 -5.57
N GLU A 98 -4.99 -6.60 -6.22
CA GLU A 98 -5.14 -7.92 -5.60
C GLU A 98 -3.85 -8.71 -5.74
N SER A 99 -3.66 -9.76 -4.94
CA SER A 99 -2.51 -10.67 -5.03
C SER A 99 -2.87 -12.12 -4.77
#